data_AF-A0A6I6UN47-F1
#
_entry.id   AF-A0A6I6UN47-F1
#
_cell.length_a   1.000
_cell.length_b   1.000
_cell.length_c   1.000
_cell.angle_alpha   90.00
_cell.angle_beta   90.00
_cell.angle_gamma   90.00
#
_symmetry.space_group_name_H-M   'P 1'
#
loop_
_entity.id
_entity.type
_entity.pdbx_description
1 polymer ?
#
loop_
_entity_poly.entity_id
_entity_poly.type
_entity_poly.pdbx_seq_one_letter_code
_entity_poly.pdbx_strand_id
1 'polypeptide(L)' 'MKEYPVADLSEDALNKVKSMENELCQQSADDIVLIAYKNTDRSREGAR' A
#
# COMPACT_ATOMS: atom_id res chain seq x y z
N MET A 1 -22.39 -4.43 3.87
CA MET A 1 -20.96 -4.75 4.03
C MET A 1 -20.18 -3.50 3.63
N LYS A 2 -19.23 -3.04 4.44
CA LYS A 2 -18.32 -1.95 4.03
C LYS A 2 -17.28 -2.57 3.10
N GLU A 3 -17.37 -2.27 1.81
CA GLU A 3 -16.32 -2.64 0.85
C GLU A 3 -15.09 -1.79 1.14
N TYR A 4 -13.99 -2.41 1.56
CA TYR A 4 -12.71 -1.73 1.61
C TYR A 4 -12.21 -1.58 0.18
N PRO A 5 -11.98 -0.36 -0.32
CA PRO A 5 -11.60 -0.17 -1.71
C PRO A 5 -10.12 -0.55 -1.87
N VAL A 6 -9.84 -1.83 -1.98
CA VAL A 6 -8.49 -2.33 -2.27
C VAL A 6 -8.08 -1.84 -3.66
N ALA A 7 -6.83 -1.36 -3.77
CA ALA A 7 -6.30 -0.93 -5.05
C ALA A 7 -6.27 -2.10 -6.03
N ASP A 8 -6.74 -1.87 -7.24
CA ASP A 8 -6.60 -2.83 -8.33
C ASP A 8 -5.24 -2.59 -8.98
N LEU A 9 -4.27 -3.47 -8.67
CA LEU A 9 -2.88 -3.33 -9.11
C LEU A 9 -2.61 -4.30 -10.27
N SER A 10 -1.86 -3.83 -11.27
CA SER A 10 -1.27 -4.74 -12.25
C SER A 10 -0.28 -5.70 -11.56
N GLU A 11 -0.01 -6.84 -12.19
CA GLU A 11 0.94 -7.84 -11.69
C GLU A 11 2.33 -7.22 -11.43
N ASP A 12 2.81 -6.37 -12.35
CA ASP A 12 4.08 -5.64 -12.18
C ASP A 12 4.07 -4.72 -10.97
N ALA A 13 2.97 -3.99 -10.73
CA ALA A 13 2.85 -3.09 -9.59
C ALA A 13 2.75 -3.88 -8.27
N LEU A 14 2.03 -5.01 -8.27
CA LEU A 14 1.95 -5.91 -7.13
C LEU A 14 3.33 -6.49 -6.77
N ASN A 15 4.11 -6.90 -7.78
CA ASN A 15 5.45 -7.42 -7.59
C ASN A 15 6.39 -6.37 -6.97
N LYS A 16 6.28 -5.10 -7.38
CA LYS A 16 7.04 -3.99 -6.76
C LYS A 16 6.68 -3.81 -5.29
N VAL A 17 5.40 -3.80 -4.95
CA VAL A 17 4.94 -3.64 -3.56
C VAL A 17 5.45 -4.79 -2.69
N LYS A 18 5.39 -6.04 -3.18
CA LYS A 18 5.93 -7.21 -2.46
C LYS A 18 7.44 -7.14 -2.27
N SER A 19 8.19 -6.70 -3.28
CA SER A 19 9.64 -6.52 -3.14
C SER A 19 9.95 -5.47 -2.07
N MET A 20 9.23 -4.35 -2.06
CA MET A 20 9.39 -3.32 -1.02
C MET A 20 9.06 -3.83 0.37
N GLU A 21 7.96 -4.58 0.53
CA GLU A 21 7.58 -5.21 1.80
C GLU A 21 8.72 -6.12 2.31
N ASN A 22 9.23 -6.99 1.45
CA ASN A 22 10.31 -7.91 1.79
C ASN A 22 11.61 -7.16 2.16
N GLU A 23 11.98 -6.12 1.42
CA GLU A 23 13.15 -5.30 1.74
C GLU A 23 13.02 -4.63 3.11
N LEU A 24 11.84 -4.10 3.44
CA LEU A 24 11.58 -3.45 4.72
C LEU A 24 11.60 -4.45 5.88
N CYS A 25 10.98 -5.62 5.71
CA CYS A 25 11.02 -6.71 6.70
C CYS A 25 12.44 -7.25 6.92
N GLN A 26 13.32 -7.20 5.91
CA GLN A 26 14.72 -7.63 6.06
C GLN A 26 15.60 -6.58 6.75
N GLN A 27 15.29 -5.30 6.57
CA GLN A 27 16.03 -4.19 7.18
C GLN A 27 15.59 -3.90 8.62
N SER A 28 14.42 -4.39 9.01
CA SER A 28 13.79 -4.17 10.32
C SER A 28 13.67 -5.51 11.05
N ALA A 29 13.67 -5.53 12.37
CA ALA A 29 13.31 -6.74 13.13
C ALA A 29 11.77 -6.89 13.27
N ASP A 30 11.02 -6.06 12.54
CA ASP A 30 9.58 -5.89 12.64
C ASP A 30 8.86 -6.62 11.50
N ASP A 31 7.64 -7.08 11.77
CA ASP A 31 6.74 -7.63 10.76
C ASP A 31 5.97 -6.46 10.10
N ILE A 32 6.27 -6.19 8.82
CA ILE A 32 5.76 -5.03 8.08
C ILE A 32 4.76 -5.51 7.03
N VAL A 33 3.58 -4.88 7.04
CA VAL A 33 2.50 -5.16 6.07
C VAL A 33 2.21 -3.90 5.26
N LEU A 34 2.23 -4.01 3.93
CA LEU A 34 1.89 -2.91 3.02
C LEU A 34 0.47 -3.09 2.45
N ILE A 35 -0.40 -2.09 2.66
CA ILE A 35 -1.79 -2.12 2.17
C ILE A 35 -2.00 -1.02 1.12
N ALA A 36 -2.34 -1.42 -0.10
CA ALA A 36 -2.72 -0.51 -1.18
C ALA A 36 -4.25 -0.37 -1.25
N TYR A 37 -4.74 0.87 -1.20
CA TYR A 37 -6.16 1.19 -1.32
C TYR A 37 -6.39 2.20 -2.44
N LYS A 38 -7.57 2.18 -3.04
CA LYS A 38 -7.99 3.21 -4.00
C LYS A 38 -8.17 4.49 -3.21
N ASN A 39 -7.38 5.51 -3.55
CA ASN A 39 -7.63 6.83 -3.02
C ASN A 39 -8.94 7.35 -3.60
N THR A 40 -10.00 7.35 -2.77
CA THR A 40 -11.31 7.88 -3.14
C THR A 40 -11.45 9.37 -2.80
N ASP A 41 -10.42 9.96 -2.16
CA ASP A 41 -10.38 11.35 -1.76
C ASP A 41 -9.34 12.14 -2.57
N ARG A 42 -9.85 12.96 -3.50
CA ARG A 42 -9.19 14.19 -3.98
C ARG A 42 -9.25 15.30 -2.91
N SER A 43 -9.33 14.95 -1.62
CA SER A 43 -9.61 15.90 -0.53
C SER A 43 -8.60 15.73 0.60
N ARG A 44 -7.34 16.08 0.32
CA ARG A 44 -6.36 16.57 1.31
C ARG A 44 -5.06 17.06 0.62
N GLU A 45 -5.21 17.92 -0.39
CA GLU A 45 -4.23 18.99 -0.54
C GLU A 45 -4.51 19.98 0.61
N GLY A 46 -3.52 20.20 1.48
CA GLY A 46 -3.56 21.27 2.49
C GLY A 46 -4.10 20.88 3.87
N ALA A 47 -3.32 20.13 4.64
CA ALA A 47 -3.29 20.31 6.11
C ALA A 47 -1.88 20.76 6.49
N ARG A 48 -1.52 21.97 6.07
CA ARG A 48 -0.51 22.82 6.69
C ARG A 48 -1.14 24.18 6.88
#